data_AF-A0A7J9WSQ3-F1
#
_entry.id   AF-A0A7J9WSQ3-F1
#
_cell.length_a   1.000
_cell.length_b   1.000
_cell.length_c   1.000
_cell.angle_alpha   90.00
_cell.angle_beta   90.00
_cell.angle_gamma   90.00
#
_symmetry.space_group_name_H-M   'P 1'
#
loop_
_entity.id
_entity.type
_entity.pdbx_description
1 polymer ?
#
loop_
_entity_poly.entity_id
_entity_poly.type
_entity_poly.pdbx_seq_one_letter_code
_entity_poly.pdbx_strand_id
1 'polypeptide(L)'
;MRRLGAVMVGVAVVSFAAAAAGIDVRATYGARTTGDEPYYLITAVTLSSDRDLDISDEIEAGAFREWHEIPLDEQTKSLEGGRRVSPHDPLLPLLLALPVALGGWVGAKVFLAVLAGLLAALVVWIAVRRFGVSVGAAGLTAGVIGASAPFAVYGNQVYPELPAALCVAVAVAGLTGRPPQTGGFVALAAAITALPWLSIKYVPVAATLAVLGVVALWRAGRRRALGSFVAALALMGIAFVAGHLQWYGGVTPYAVGDHFSSGEFSVIGNEPNYSGRARRLLGLLVDRNFGLVAWQPAWFLIVPAAAALIRARPAAWGALAFPLAAGWLNATFIAPTMQGWWWPGRQLVVVLPCAVVCIACWANGHRARLATIALTGSLGIAALVWLLADGLNRRITWVVDFYDTTNPLYGVWQHVLPDYLDVTSMTWVLHGAWLVLALAVAARTWLTAASGLRRSFAAPRRAKGTEPRPSGEQSHWASAELRCASPSERHGTPPSGRASF
;
A
#
# COMPACT_ATOMS: atom_id res chain seq x y z
N MET A 1 -13.90 -21.53 -3.81
CA MET A 1 -13.99 -20.40 -2.85
C MET A 1 -13.38 -20.73 -1.49
N ARG A 2 -13.67 -21.91 -0.90
CA ARG A 2 -13.09 -22.35 0.40
C ARG A 2 -11.56 -22.24 0.48
N ARG A 3 -10.82 -22.74 -0.52
CA ARG A 3 -9.34 -22.66 -0.56
C ARG A 3 -8.79 -21.22 -0.54
N LEU A 4 -9.45 -20.29 -1.23
CA LEU A 4 -9.02 -18.88 -1.24
C LEU A 4 -9.21 -18.26 0.15
N GLY A 5 -10.38 -18.48 0.78
CA GLY A 5 -10.65 -18.00 2.13
C GLY A 5 -9.62 -18.51 3.14
N ALA A 6 -9.32 -19.81 3.12
CA ALA A 6 -8.32 -20.40 4.02
C ALA A 6 -6.92 -19.79 3.83
N VAL A 7 -6.48 -19.57 2.59
CA VAL A 7 -5.17 -18.94 2.32
C VAL A 7 -5.16 -17.47 2.73
N MET A 8 -6.25 -16.73 2.51
CA MET A 8 -6.37 -15.34 2.98
C MET A 8 -6.24 -15.27 4.50
N VAL A 9 -6.95 -16.14 5.24
CA VAL A 9 -6.86 -16.21 6.70
C VAL A 9 -5.45 -16.59 7.15
N GLY A 10 -4.84 -17.62 6.54
CA GLY A 10 -3.48 -18.05 6.88
C GLY A 10 -2.45 -16.93 6.69
N VAL A 11 -2.49 -16.24 5.55
CA VAL A 11 -1.59 -15.10 5.26
C VAL A 11 -1.86 -13.91 6.19
N ALA A 12 -3.13 -13.64 6.53
CA ALA A 12 -3.46 -12.59 7.48
C ALA A 12 -2.89 -12.88 8.87
N VAL A 13 -3.07 -14.10 9.38
CA VAL A 13 -2.56 -14.52 10.69
C VAL A 13 -1.04 -14.47 10.73
N VAL A 14 -0.36 -14.96 9.69
CA VAL A 14 1.11 -14.91 9.63
C VAL A 14 1.63 -13.46 9.59
N SER A 15 1.00 -12.59 8.80
CA SER A 15 1.43 -11.19 8.70
C SER A 15 1.13 -10.41 9.99
N PHE A 16 -0.02 -10.67 10.62
CA PHE A 16 -0.36 -10.15 11.94
C PHE A 16 0.67 -10.58 12.99
N ALA A 17 0.98 -11.89 13.06
CA ALA A 17 1.92 -12.41 14.04
C ALA A 17 3.34 -11.84 13.85
N ALA A 18 3.80 -11.74 12.61
CA ALA A 18 5.10 -11.13 12.30
C ALA A 18 5.14 -9.65 12.70
N ALA A 19 4.06 -8.90 12.49
CA ALA A 19 3.95 -7.51 12.92
C ALA A 19 3.88 -7.37 14.44
N ALA A 20 3.05 -8.18 15.10
CA ALA A 20 2.82 -8.15 16.53
C ALA A 20 4.07 -8.55 17.33
N ALA A 21 4.92 -9.43 16.78
CA ALA A 21 6.18 -9.83 17.41
C ALA A 21 7.12 -8.64 17.68
N GLY A 22 6.99 -7.56 16.92
CA GLY A 22 7.81 -6.35 17.06
C GLY A 22 7.33 -5.32 18.09
N ILE A 23 6.15 -5.52 18.70
CA ILE A 23 5.50 -4.47 19.52
C ILE A 23 6.39 -3.96 20.66
N ASP A 24 7.10 -4.88 21.33
CA ASP A 24 7.97 -4.57 22.48
C ASP A 24 9.39 -4.16 22.08
N VAL A 25 9.73 -4.24 20.79
CA VAL A 25 11.04 -3.78 20.33
C VAL A 25 11.11 -2.25 20.38
N ARG A 26 12.20 -1.74 20.93
CA ARG A 26 12.41 -0.30 21.09
C ARG A 26 12.74 0.37 19.75
N ALA A 27 12.19 1.57 19.56
CA ALA A 27 12.54 2.43 18.44
C ALA A 27 13.92 3.08 18.67
N THR A 28 14.20 3.55 19.89
CA THR A 28 15.49 4.12 20.31
C THR A 28 15.87 3.66 21.72
N TYR A 29 17.08 3.98 22.18
CA TYR A 29 17.56 3.55 23.49
C TYR A 29 16.72 4.08 24.66
N GLY A 30 16.09 5.25 24.52
CA GLY A 30 15.23 5.87 25.52
C GLY A 30 13.72 5.82 25.20
N ALA A 31 13.30 5.16 24.12
CA ALA A 31 11.89 5.19 23.74
C ALA A 31 11.41 3.99 22.92
N ARG A 32 10.14 3.62 23.11
CA ARG A 32 9.44 2.58 22.34
C ARG A 32 8.90 3.09 20.99
N THR A 33 8.99 4.40 20.78
CA THR A 33 8.47 5.17 19.66
C THR A 33 9.43 6.33 19.37
N THR A 34 9.49 6.82 18.13
CA THR A 34 10.38 7.93 17.77
C THR A 34 9.86 8.74 16.59
N GLY A 35 10.50 9.88 16.30
CA GLY A 35 10.10 10.77 15.22
C GLY A 35 8.68 11.27 15.40
N ASP A 36 7.80 10.93 14.45
CA ASP A 36 6.41 11.39 14.46
C ASP A 36 5.50 10.49 15.35
N GLU A 37 5.95 9.28 15.70
CA GLU A 37 5.13 8.28 16.42
C GLU A 37 4.55 8.77 17.75
N PRO A 38 5.32 9.43 18.65
CA PRO A 38 4.78 9.90 19.92
C PRO A 38 3.65 10.91 19.72
N TYR A 39 3.76 11.79 18.72
CA TYR A 39 2.75 12.81 18.42
C TYR A 39 1.46 12.20 17.88
N TYR A 40 1.53 11.14 17.07
CA TYR A 40 0.33 10.41 16.64
C TYR A 40 -0.40 9.76 17.82
N LEU A 41 0.34 9.22 18.80
CA LEU A 41 -0.24 8.61 19.99
C LEU A 41 -0.87 9.65 20.92
N ILE A 42 -0.17 10.75 21.21
CA ILE A 42 -0.73 11.83 22.04
C ILE A 42 -1.97 12.42 21.40
N THR A 43 -1.95 12.66 20.08
CA THR A 43 -3.13 13.15 19.35
C THR A 43 -4.29 12.15 19.45
N ALA A 44 -4.01 10.84 19.47
CA ALA A 44 -5.05 9.82 19.65
C ALA A 44 -5.61 9.80 21.08
N VAL A 45 -4.80 10.13 22.10
CA VAL A 45 -5.26 10.29 23.49
C VAL A 45 -6.27 11.43 23.57
N THR A 46 -5.90 12.67 23.20
CA THR A 46 -6.82 13.83 23.25
C THR A 46 -8.08 13.61 22.40
N LEU A 47 -7.99 12.99 21.23
CA LEU A 47 -9.18 12.66 20.42
C LEU A 47 -10.14 11.69 21.14
N SER A 48 -9.60 10.82 22.00
CA SER A 48 -10.39 9.85 22.75
C SER A 48 -11.00 10.43 24.04
N SER A 49 -10.29 11.32 24.73
CA SER A 49 -10.71 11.98 25.98
C SER A 49 -11.51 13.26 25.71
N ASP A 50 -10.91 14.19 24.98
CA ASP A 50 -11.30 15.61 24.89
C ASP A 50 -11.98 15.96 23.57
N ARG A 51 -11.82 15.09 22.55
CA ARG A 51 -12.44 15.21 21.22
C ARG A 51 -11.98 16.45 20.44
N ASP A 52 -10.74 16.86 20.66
CA ASP A 52 -10.10 17.91 19.89
C ASP A 52 -8.69 17.49 19.40
N LEU A 53 -7.93 18.46 18.89
CA LEU A 53 -6.57 18.26 18.37
C LEU A 53 -5.52 19.04 19.18
N ASP A 54 -5.91 19.64 20.30
CA ASP A 54 -4.98 20.30 21.21
C ASP A 54 -4.27 19.23 22.04
N ILE A 55 -2.95 19.23 21.97
CA ILE A 55 -2.10 18.26 22.68
C ILE A 55 -1.35 18.91 23.85
N SER A 56 -1.68 20.15 24.20
CA SER A 56 -0.89 20.95 25.14
C SER A 56 -0.91 20.40 26.56
N ASP A 57 -2.10 20.07 27.05
CA ASP A 57 -2.32 19.50 28.37
C ASP A 57 -1.72 18.10 28.49
N GLU A 58 -1.81 17.28 27.44
CA GLU A 58 -1.21 15.95 27.41
C GLU A 58 0.32 16.00 27.46
N ILE A 59 0.93 16.98 26.78
CA ILE A 59 2.38 17.22 26.88
C ILE A 59 2.75 17.68 28.29
N GLU A 60 1.99 18.60 28.88
CA GLU A 60 2.23 19.13 30.25
C GLU A 60 2.07 18.04 31.32
N ALA A 61 1.06 17.18 31.18
CA ALA A 61 0.83 16.03 32.03
C ALA A 61 1.90 14.93 31.84
N GLY A 62 2.65 14.97 30.74
CA GLY A 62 3.65 13.97 30.40
C GLY A 62 3.03 12.62 30.01
N ALA A 63 1.85 12.63 29.37
CA ALA A 63 1.12 11.43 28.98
C ALA A 63 1.95 10.48 28.10
N PHE A 64 2.89 11.02 27.33
CA PHE A 64 3.79 10.26 26.45
C PHE A 64 4.83 9.40 27.16
N ARG A 65 5.08 9.65 28.47
CA ARG A 65 6.20 9.02 29.21
C ARG A 65 6.13 7.51 29.26
N GLU A 66 4.95 6.92 29.09
CA GLU A 66 4.78 5.45 29.07
C GLU A 66 5.44 4.80 27.84
N TRP A 67 5.46 5.49 26.70
CA TRP A 67 6.04 4.98 25.44
C TRP A 67 7.27 5.74 24.95
N HIS A 68 7.60 6.87 25.59
CA HIS A 68 8.72 7.74 25.22
C HIS A 68 9.33 8.36 26.49
N GLU A 69 10.42 7.78 27.00
CA GLU A 69 10.93 8.05 28.37
C GLU A 69 11.79 9.32 28.46
N ILE A 70 12.19 9.87 27.31
CA ILE A 70 12.96 11.11 27.18
C ILE A 70 12.04 12.28 26.84
N PRO A 71 12.47 13.55 27.01
CA PRO A 71 11.70 14.69 26.54
C PRO A 71 11.41 14.59 25.04
N LEU A 72 10.19 14.97 24.64
CA LEU A 72 9.85 15.08 23.22
C LEU A 72 10.67 16.19 22.56
N ASP A 73 11.17 15.92 21.37
CA ASP A 73 11.62 16.98 20.47
C ASP A 73 10.40 17.80 20.07
N GLU A 74 10.41 19.10 20.35
CA GLU A 74 9.30 20.00 20.04
C GLU A 74 9.15 20.10 18.51
N GLN A 75 7.96 19.76 17.99
CA GLN A 75 7.64 19.82 16.55
C GLN A 75 6.57 20.89 16.25
N THR A 76 6.00 21.50 17.28
CA THR A 76 4.81 22.36 17.20
C THR A 76 5.16 23.80 17.48
N LYS A 77 4.58 24.73 16.71
CA LYS A 77 4.50 26.14 17.11
C LYS A 77 3.41 26.31 18.18
N SER A 78 3.63 27.24 19.10
CA SER A 78 2.56 27.73 19.97
C SER A 78 1.57 28.57 19.15
N LEU A 79 0.29 28.21 19.20
CA LEU A 79 -0.81 28.94 18.56
C LEU A 79 -1.44 29.94 19.55
N GLU A 80 -2.41 30.71 19.07
CA GLU A 80 -3.20 31.61 19.92
C GLU A 80 -3.77 30.87 21.14
N GLY A 81 -3.68 31.51 22.31
CA GLY A 81 -4.15 30.93 23.57
C GLY A 81 -3.24 29.86 24.17
N GLY A 82 -2.04 29.63 23.63
CA GLY A 82 -1.09 28.63 24.14
C GLY A 82 -1.32 27.21 23.61
N ARG A 83 -2.35 27.03 22.76
CA ARG A 83 -2.67 25.77 22.11
C ARG A 83 -1.53 25.24 21.25
N ARG A 84 -1.33 23.93 21.24
CA ARG A 84 -0.37 23.21 20.42
C ARG A 84 -1.10 22.13 19.64
N VAL A 85 -0.91 22.11 18.33
CA VAL A 85 -1.49 21.10 17.44
C VAL A 85 -0.34 20.39 16.73
N SER A 86 -0.36 19.06 16.78
CA SER A 86 0.60 18.20 16.09
C SER A 86 0.67 18.53 14.59
N PRO A 87 1.86 18.73 13.98
CA PRO A 87 2.00 19.08 12.56
C PRO A 87 1.84 17.86 11.63
N HIS A 88 0.91 16.97 11.97
CA HIS A 88 0.61 15.75 11.24
C HIS A 88 -0.89 15.61 10.98
N ASP A 89 -1.27 15.00 9.85
CA ASP A 89 -2.67 14.82 9.47
C ASP A 89 -3.44 13.91 10.47
N PRO A 90 -4.73 14.18 10.74
CA PRO A 90 -5.41 13.64 11.92
C PRO A 90 -6.06 12.26 11.73
N LEU A 91 -6.09 11.69 10.52
CA LEU A 91 -6.84 10.43 10.31
C LEU A 91 -6.19 9.22 10.97
N LEU A 92 -4.85 9.15 11.03
CA LEU A 92 -4.21 8.07 11.78
C LEU A 92 -4.57 8.16 13.28
N PRO A 93 -4.34 9.30 13.98
CA PRO A 93 -4.79 9.48 15.35
C PRO A 93 -6.26 9.15 15.58
N LEU A 94 -7.15 9.58 14.68
CA LEU A 94 -8.58 9.27 14.76
C LEU A 94 -8.87 7.77 14.69
N LEU A 95 -8.17 7.03 13.83
CA LEU A 95 -8.28 5.57 13.75
C LEU A 95 -7.71 4.88 15.00
N LEU A 96 -6.72 5.49 15.64
CA LEU A 96 -6.05 4.97 16.84
C LEU A 96 -6.73 5.36 18.15
N ALA A 97 -7.61 6.37 18.16
CA ALA A 97 -8.24 6.89 19.38
C ALA A 97 -8.93 5.78 20.20
N LEU A 98 -9.74 4.93 19.57
CA LEU A 98 -10.38 3.80 20.26
C LEU A 98 -9.38 2.71 20.69
N PRO A 99 -8.47 2.22 19.82
CA PRO A 99 -7.40 1.31 20.26
C PRO A 99 -6.56 1.82 21.44
N VAL A 100 -6.24 3.12 21.47
CA VAL A 100 -5.50 3.76 22.56
C VAL A 100 -6.34 3.81 23.83
N ALA A 101 -7.62 4.20 23.74
CA ALA A 101 -8.51 4.20 24.91
C ALA A 101 -8.68 2.80 25.55
N LEU A 102 -8.60 1.73 24.74
CA LEU A 102 -8.77 0.35 25.21
C LEU A 102 -7.49 -0.31 25.70
N GLY A 103 -6.32 0.07 25.18
CA GLY A 103 -5.07 -0.66 25.42
C GLY A 103 -3.80 0.19 25.36
N GLY A 104 -3.93 1.52 25.46
CA GLY A 104 -2.83 2.46 25.36
C GLY A 104 -2.06 2.34 24.04
N TRP A 105 -0.77 2.66 24.08
CA TRP A 105 0.12 2.55 22.92
C TRP A 105 0.24 1.11 22.39
N VAL A 106 0.10 0.09 23.25
CA VAL A 106 0.08 -1.33 22.83
C VAL A 106 -1.16 -1.60 21.96
N GLY A 107 -2.33 -1.12 22.39
CA GLY A 107 -3.58 -1.23 21.64
C GLY A 107 -3.47 -0.62 20.25
N ALA A 108 -2.82 0.54 20.12
CA ALA A 108 -2.52 1.17 18.84
C ALA A 108 -1.64 0.27 17.93
N LYS A 109 -0.55 -0.28 18.46
CA LYS A 109 0.33 -1.17 17.68
C LYS A 109 -0.35 -2.50 17.30
N VAL A 110 -1.16 -3.08 18.18
CA VAL A 110 -1.97 -4.27 17.88
C VAL A 110 -2.96 -3.99 16.75
N PHE A 111 -3.63 -2.82 16.78
CA PHE A 111 -4.52 -2.42 15.71
C PHE A 111 -3.80 -2.31 14.36
N LEU A 112 -2.61 -1.70 14.33
CA LEU A 112 -1.77 -1.67 13.12
C LEU A 112 -1.37 -3.08 12.65
N ALA A 113 -1.07 -4.00 13.56
CA ALA A 113 -0.76 -5.38 13.20
C ALA A 113 -1.97 -6.08 12.56
N VAL A 114 -3.19 -5.78 13.03
CA VAL A 114 -4.43 -6.25 12.39
C VAL A 114 -4.55 -5.69 10.97
N LEU A 115 -4.27 -4.40 10.78
CA LEU A 115 -4.27 -3.80 9.43
C LEU A 115 -3.24 -4.46 8.50
N ALA A 116 -2.08 -4.89 9.01
CA ALA A 116 -1.09 -5.65 8.22
C ALA A 116 -1.67 -6.99 7.76
N GLY A 117 -2.33 -7.73 8.65
CA GLY A 117 -3.03 -8.97 8.31
C GLY A 117 -4.13 -8.76 7.26
N LEU A 118 -4.96 -7.72 7.43
CA LEU A 118 -6.03 -7.37 6.49
C LEU A 118 -5.47 -6.98 5.11
N LEU A 119 -4.40 -6.19 5.08
CA LEU A 119 -3.71 -5.82 3.84
C LEU A 119 -3.20 -7.05 3.11
N ALA A 120 -2.54 -7.98 3.81
CA ALA A 120 -1.99 -9.18 3.21
C ALA A 120 -3.10 -10.09 2.62
N ALA A 121 -4.21 -10.28 3.34
CA ALA A 121 -5.39 -10.99 2.82
C ALA A 121 -6.00 -10.29 1.60
N LEU A 122 -6.11 -8.96 1.62
CA LEU A 122 -6.64 -8.19 0.50
C LEU A 122 -5.74 -8.31 -0.73
N VAL A 123 -4.41 -8.28 -0.57
CA VAL A 123 -3.45 -8.48 -1.65
C VAL A 123 -3.60 -9.88 -2.29
N VAL A 124 -3.75 -10.94 -1.47
CA VAL A 124 -4.06 -12.29 -1.99
C VAL A 124 -5.35 -12.26 -2.81
N TRP A 125 -6.40 -11.65 -2.27
CA TRP A 125 -7.68 -11.56 -2.96
C TRP A 125 -7.58 -10.79 -4.28
N ILE A 126 -6.87 -9.66 -4.31
CA ILE A 126 -6.64 -8.86 -5.52
C ILE A 126 -5.90 -9.69 -6.56
N ALA A 127 -4.76 -10.30 -6.18
CA ALA A 127 -3.96 -11.11 -7.08
C ALA A 127 -4.80 -12.22 -7.73
N VAL A 128 -5.61 -12.94 -6.94
CA VAL A 128 -6.43 -14.05 -7.44
C VAL A 128 -7.65 -13.56 -8.23
N ARG A 129 -8.42 -12.61 -7.70
CA ARG A 129 -9.74 -12.24 -8.23
C ARG A 129 -9.69 -11.16 -9.29
N ARG A 130 -8.66 -10.33 -9.29
CA ARG A 130 -8.51 -9.20 -10.22
C ARG A 130 -7.47 -9.49 -11.29
N PHE A 131 -6.43 -10.27 -10.97
CA PHE A 131 -5.32 -10.54 -11.88
C PHE A 131 -5.14 -12.03 -12.25
N GLY A 132 -6.00 -12.93 -11.75
CA GLY A 132 -6.00 -14.34 -12.18
C GLY A 132 -4.80 -15.16 -11.70
N VAL A 133 -4.09 -14.68 -10.67
CA VAL A 133 -2.99 -15.42 -10.05
C VAL A 133 -3.53 -16.69 -9.36
N SER A 134 -2.80 -17.80 -9.45
CA SER A 134 -3.16 -19.01 -8.72
C SER A 134 -3.11 -18.77 -7.20
N VAL A 135 -4.03 -19.38 -6.45
CA VAL A 135 -4.14 -19.18 -4.99
C VAL A 135 -2.82 -19.48 -4.27
N GLY A 136 -2.09 -20.52 -4.70
CA GLY A 136 -0.79 -20.87 -4.11
C GLY A 136 0.30 -19.83 -4.36
N ALA A 137 0.39 -19.29 -5.59
CA ALA A 137 1.36 -18.24 -5.91
C ALA A 137 1.03 -16.94 -5.15
N ALA A 138 -0.24 -16.54 -5.13
CA ALA A 138 -0.68 -15.35 -4.40
C ALA A 138 -0.41 -15.48 -2.89
N GLY A 139 -0.75 -16.63 -2.30
CA GLY A 139 -0.52 -16.92 -0.88
C GLY A 139 0.98 -16.94 -0.53
N LEU A 140 1.81 -17.59 -1.34
CA LEU A 140 3.26 -17.61 -1.15
C LEU A 140 3.84 -16.19 -1.20
N THR A 141 3.58 -15.44 -2.28
CA THR A 141 4.17 -14.11 -2.47
C THR A 141 3.71 -13.13 -1.41
N ALA A 142 2.40 -13.05 -1.12
CA ALA A 142 1.88 -12.15 -0.11
C ALA A 142 2.28 -12.57 1.31
N GLY A 143 2.33 -13.88 1.58
CA GLY A 143 2.73 -14.42 2.89
C GLY A 143 4.18 -14.11 3.23
N VAL A 144 5.13 -14.43 2.35
CA VAL A 144 6.55 -14.21 2.66
C VAL A 144 6.93 -12.73 2.71
N ILE A 145 6.34 -11.90 1.84
CA ILE A 145 6.62 -10.46 1.83
C ILE A 145 5.90 -9.76 2.99
N GLY A 146 4.63 -10.12 3.27
CA GLY A 146 3.86 -9.57 4.39
C GLY A 146 4.44 -9.91 5.76
N ALA A 147 5.08 -11.07 5.89
CA ALA A 147 5.75 -11.54 7.11
C ALA A 147 7.20 -11.04 7.27
N SER A 148 7.59 -9.97 6.55
CA SER A 148 8.97 -9.47 6.50
C SER A 148 8.99 -7.94 6.36
N ALA A 149 10.18 -7.35 6.39
CA ALA A 149 10.33 -5.92 6.16
C ALA A 149 9.93 -5.50 4.72
N PRO A 150 9.33 -4.32 4.54
CA PRO A 150 8.95 -3.36 5.58
C PRO A 150 7.58 -3.65 6.22
N PHE A 151 6.71 -4.48 5.63
CA PHE A 151 5.32 -4.62 6.10
C PHE A 151 5.17 -5.10 7.53
N ALA A 152 5.97 -6.07 7.98
CA ALA A 152 5.91 -6.53 9.37
C ALA A 152 6.34 -5.42 10.34
N VAL A 153 7.38 -4.65 10.00
CA VAL A 153 7.87 -3.56 10.86
C VAL A 153 6.87 -2.40 10.91
N TYR A 154 6.38 -1.94 9.76
CA TYR A 154 5.31 -0.93 9.69
C TYR A 154 3.95 -1.44 10.16
N GLY A 155 3.83 -2.75 10.41
CA GLY A 155 2.74 -3.38 11.12
C GLY A 155 2.68 -3.02 12.61
N ASN A 156 3.72 -2.40 13.17
CA ASN A 156 3.73 -1.96 14.57
C ASN A 156 4.39 -0.59 14.80
N GLN A 157 4.97 0.06 13.79
CA GLN A 157 5.37 1.47 13.91
C GLN A 157 4.17 2.39 13.67
N VAL A 158 3.98 3.38 14.55
CA VAL A 158 2.80 4.26 14.60
C VAL A 158 2.88 5.32 13.52
N TYR A 159 2.57 4.90 12.29
CA TYR A 159 2.84 5.64 11.07
C TYR A 159 1.71 5.40 10.04
N PRO A 160 1.34 6.40 9.21
CA PRO A 160 0.18 6.30 8.31
C PRO A 160 0.40 5.36 7.11
N GLU A 161 1.62 4.91 6.91
CA GLU A 161 2.10 4.09 5.79
C GLU A 161 1.26 2.84 5.53
N LEU A 162 0.95 2.08 6.58
CA LEU A 162 0.23 0.82 6.46
C LEU A 162 -1.28 1.03 6.22
N PRO A 163 -1.99 1.90 6.96
CA PRO A 163 -3.34 2.32 6.57
C PRO A 163 -3.42 2.87 5.14
N ALA A 164 -2.42 3.64 4.70
CA ALA A 164 -2.37 4.18 3.35
C ALA A 164 -2.16 3.07 2.31
N ALA A 165 -1.32 2.08 2.60
CA ALA A 165 -1.14 0.89 1.76
C ALA A 165 -2.46 0.10 1.61
N LEU A 166 -3.25 -0.02 2.69
CA LEU A 166 -4.58 -0.62 2.65
C LEU A 166 -5.54 0.20 1.78
N CYS A 167 -5.52 1.54 1.87
CA CYS A 167 -6.31 2.42 0.99
C CYS A 167 -5.94 2.21 -0.49
N VAL A 168 -4.64 2.16 -0.83
CA VAL A 168 -4.20 1.87 -2.20
C VAL A 168 -4.69 0.49 -2.66
N ALA A 169 -4.59 -0.54 -1.83
CA ALA A 169 -5.10 -1.87 -2.17
C ALA A 169 -6.63 -1.88 -2.40
N VAL A 170 -7.40 -1.19 -1.55
CA VAL A 170 -8.86 -1.01 -1.72
C VAL A 170 -9.18 -0.27 -3.02
N ALA A 171 -8.44 0.80 -3.33
CA ALA A 171 -8.59 1.56 -4.56
C ALA A 171 -8.33 0.69 -5.80
N VAL A 172 -7.25 -0.12 -5.79
CA VAL A 172 -6.95 -1.08 -6.86
C VAL A 172 -8.05 -2.14 -6.97
N ALA A 173 -8.55 -2.66 -5.85
CA ALA A 173 -9.66 -3.63 -5.84
C ALA A 173 -10.95 -3.06 -6.45
N GLY A 174 -11.24 -1.78 -6.20
CA GLY A 174 -12.38 -1.05 -6.77
C GLY A 174 -12.22 -0.80 -8.27
N LEU A 175 -11.06 -0.30 -8.71
CA LEU A 175 -10.73 0.02 -10.10
C LEU A 175 -10.75 -1.20 -11.03
N THR A 176 -10.38 -2.37 -10.50
CA THR A 176 -10.19 -3.60 -11.29
C THR A 176 -11.44 -4.48 -11.34
N GLY A 177 -12.56 -4.05 -10.73
CA GLY A 177 -13.83 -4.78 -10.79
C GLY A 177 -14.43 -4.84 -12.20
N ARG A 178 -14.76 -6.05 -12.67
CA ARG A 178 -15.45 -6.28 -13.94
C ARG A 178 -16.74 -7.11 -13.75
N PRO A 179 -17.92 -6.62 -14.19
CA PRO A 179 -18.17 -5.25 -14.67
C PRO A 179 -17.91 -4.20 -13.57
N PRO A 180 -17.72 -2.92 -13.91
CA PRO A 180 -17.46 -1.87 -12.93
C PRO A 180 -18.67 -1.66 -12.01
N GLN A 181 -18.53 -1.97 -10.72
CA GLN A 181 -19.62 -1.92 -9.74
C GLN A 181 -19.64 -0.59 -8.98
N THR A 182 -20.83 -0.06 -8.68
CA THR A 182 -20.98 1.18 -7.93
C THR A 182 -20.28 1.12 -6.57
N GLY A 183 -20.44 0.02 -5.82
CA GLY A 183 -19.74 -0.18 -4.54
C GLY A 183 -18.21 -0.13 -4.65
N GLY A 184 -17.65 -0.59 -5.78
CA GLY A 184 -16.22 -0.50 -6.04
C GLY A 184 -15.72 0.94 -6.22
N PHE A 185 -16.53 1.81 -6.83
CA PHE A 185 -16.19 3.24 -6.98
C PHE A 185 -16.43 4.04 -5.71
N VAL A 186 -17.40 3.64 -4.88
CA VAL A 186 -17.56 4.21 -3.52
C VAL A 186 -16.33 3.88 -2.67
N ALA A 187 -15.89 2.63 -2.68
CA ALA A 187 -14.66 2.22 -1.98
C ALA A 187 -13.42 2.95 -2.53
N LEU A 188 -13.33 3.15 -3.86
CA LEU A 188 -12.29 3.94 -4.48
C LEU A 188 -12.31 5.40 -4.01
N ALA A 189 -13.47 6.05 -4.02
CA ALA A 189 -13.61 7.44 -3.57
C ALA A 189 -13.21 7.59 -2.11
N ALA A 190 -13.70 6.71 -1.23
CA ALA A 190 -13.35 6.69 0.18
C ALA A 190 -11.83 6.50 0.40
N ALA A 191 -11.19 5.58 -0.34
CA ALA A 191 -9.76 5.38 -0.27
C ALA A 191 -8.95 6.60 -0.76
N ILE A 192 -9.38 7.23 -1.86
CA ILE A 192 -8.74 8.46 -2.37
C ILE A 192 -8.86 9.59 -1.36
N THR A 193 -10.02 9.74 -0.71
CA THR A 193 -10.24 10.74 0.33
C THR A 193 -9.38 10.47 1.55
N ALA A 194 -9.28 9.21 2.00
CA ALA A 194 -8.49 8.86 3.19
C ALA A 194 -6.99 9.13 3.02
N LEU A 195 -6.43 9.01 1.81
CA LEU A 195 -4.98 9.12 1.57
C LEU A 195 -4.40 10.49 2.00
N PRO A 196 -4.90 11.65 1.55
CA PRO A 196 -4.43 12.95 2.03
C PRO A 196 -4.62 13.15 3.54
N TRP A 197 -5.74 12.69 4.10
CA TRP A 197 -6.01 12.81 5.54
C TRP A 197 -5.13 11.89 6.42
N LEU A 198 -4.53 10.84 5.84
CA LEU A 198 -3.53 10.00 6.51
C LEU A 198 -2.14 10.65 6.47
N SER A 199 -1.78 11.22 5.33
CA SER A 199 -0.62 12.10 5.20
C SER A 199 -0.70 12.84 3.87
N ILE A 200 -0.50 14.15 3.90
CA ILE A 200 -0.54 14.99 2.70
C ILE A 200 0.44 14.54 1.61
N LYS A 201 1.54 13.87 1.99
CA LYS A 201 2.52 13.31 1.05
C LYS A 201 1.93 12.23 0.12
N TYR A 202 0.73 11.71 0.41
CA TYR A 202 0.04 10.73 -0.43
C TYR A 202 -0.89 11.36 -1.49
N VAL A 203 -1.01 12.70 -1.54
CA VAL A 203 -1.78 13.41 -2.58
C VAL A 203 -1.41 12.97 -4.00
N PRO A 204 -0.13 12.80 -4.40
CA PRO A 204 0.21 12.36 -5.76
C PRO A 204 -0.33 10.95 -6.10
N VAL A 205 -0.33 10.03 -5.12
CA VAL A 205 -0.89 8.68 -5.29
C VAL A 205 -2.41 8.75 -5.38
N ALA A 206 -3.05 9.54 -4.53
CA ALA A 206 -4.51 9.76 -4.53
C ALA A 206 -4.98 10.36 -5.87
N ALA A 207 -4.28 11.38 -6.37
CA ALA A 207 -4.56 12.02 -7.66
C ALA A 207 -4.44 11.02 -8.82
N THR A 208 -3.40 10.18 -8.81
CA THR A 208 -3.22 9.12 -9.81
C THR A 208 -4.41 8.15 -9.81
N LEU A 209 -4.85 7.69 -8.64
CA LEU A 209 -6.01 6.81 -8.50
C LEU A 209 -7.32 7.49 -8.93
N ALA A 210 -7.49 8.78 -8.63
CA ALA A 210 -8.64 9.57 -9.05
C ALA A 210 -8.72 9.68 -10.58
N VAL A 211 -7.60 9.99 -11.25
CA VAL A 211 -7.52 10.04 -12.72
C VAL A 211 -7.87 8.68 -13.31
N LEU A 212 -7.36 7.58 -12.75
CA LEU A 212 -7.72 6.24 -13.20
C LEU A 212 -9.20 5.92 -13.02
N GLY A 213 -9.81 6.37 -11.91
CA GLY A 213 -11.24 6.24 -11.65
C GLY A 213 -12.09 6.98 -12.69
N VAL A 214 -11.72 8.24 -12.97
CA VAL A 214 -12.35 9.08 -14.00
C VAL A 214 -12.26 8.42 -15.37
N VAL A 215 -11.05 8.00 -15.77
CA VAL A 215 -10.82 7.35 -17.07
C VAL A 215 -11.60 6.04 -17.18
N ALA A 216 -11.66 5.25 -16.10
CA ALA A 216 -12.40 3.99 -16.06
C ALA A 216 -13.92 4.21 -16.24
N LEU A 217 -14.51 5.18 -15.52
CA LEU A 217 -15.93 5.51 -15.62
C LEU A 217 -16.30 6.12 -16.97
N TRP A 218 -15.44 6.99 -17.50
CA TRP A 218 -15.60 7.59 -18.81
C TRP A 218 -15.59 6.55 -19.93
N ARG A 219 -14.59 5.65 -19.94
CA ARG A 219 -14.51 4.54 -20.92
C ARG A 219 -15.65 3.54 -20.80
N ALA A 220 -16.21 3.38 -19.59
CA ALA A 220 -17.39 2.55 -19.37
C ALA A 220 -18.72 3.22 -19.77
N GLY A 221 -18.70 4.47 -20.25
CA GLY A 221 -19.90 5.23 -20.63
C GLY A 221 -20.79 5.62 -19.45
N ARG A 222 -20.32 5.48 -18.20
CA ARG A 222 -21.14 5.71 -16.99
C ARG A 222 -21.12 7.18 -16.57
N ARG A 223 -21.64 8.08 -17.43
CA ARG A 223 -21.60 9.54 -17.26
C ARG A 223 -22.16 10.03 -15.91
N ARG A 224 -23.29 9.47 -15.46
CA ARG A 224 -23.90 9.83 -14.15
C ARG A 224 -22.97 9.46 -12.99
N ALA A 225 -22.44 8.23 -12.98
CA ALA A 225 -21.52 7.78 -11.96
C ALA A 225 -20.20 8.56 -11.98
N LEU A 226 -19.71 8.94 -13.16
CA LEU A 226 -18.57 9.84 -13.32
C LEU A 226 -18.84 11.20 -12.67
N GLY A 227 -20.00 11.81 -12.96
CA GLY A 227 -20.40 13.08 -12.36
C GLY A 227 -20.46 13.00 -10.83
N SER A 228 -21.11 11.96 -10.29
CA SER A 228 -21.17 11.73 -8.83
C SER A 228 -19.79 11.49 -8.22
N PHE A 229 -18.91 10.74 -8.90
CA PHE A 229 -17.56 10.48 -8.42
C PHE A 229 -16.72 11.76 -8.36
N VAL A 230 -16.73 12.57 -9.43
CA VAL A 230 -16.01 13.86 -9.47
C VAL A 230 -16.58 14.83 -8.44
N ALA A 231 -17.90 14.94 -8.32
CA ALA A 231 -18.54 15.81 -7.34
C ALA A 231 -18.19 15.39 -5.90
N ALA A 232 -18.18 14.08 -5.61
CA ALA A 232 -17.76 13.56 -4.31
C ALA A 232 -16.30 13.93 -4.00
N LEU A 233 -15.38 13.72 -4.94
CA LEU A 233 -13.97 14.09 -4.74
C LEU A 233 -13.78 15.60 -4.56
N ALA A 234 -14.53 16.43 -5.29
CA ALA A 234 -14.49 17.88 -5.14
C ALA A 234 -14.98 18.32 -3.75
N LEU A 235 -16.13 17.78 -3.30
CA LEU A 235 -16.66 18.05 -1.95
C LEU A 235 -15.67 17.62 -0.86
N MET A 236 -15.03 16.46 -1.03
CA MET A 236 -14.03 15.98 -0.08
C MET A 236 -12.74 16.83 -0.10
N GLY A 237 -12.34 17.36 -1.26
CA GLY A 237 -11.24 18.31 -1.37
C GLY A 237 -11.55 19.64 -0.67
N ILE A 238 -12.78 20.15 -0.80
CA ILE A 238 -13.24 21.34 -0.07
C ILE A 238 -13.22 21.08 1.44
N ALA A 239 -13.74 19.95 1.89
CA ALA A 239 -13.71 19.58 3.30
C ALA A 239 -12.29 19.44 3.85
N PHE A 240 -11.37 18.86 3.06
CA PHE A 240 -9.95 18.78 3.39
C PHE A 240 -9.34 20.16 3.60
N VAL A 241 -9.49 21.07 2.63
CA VAL A 241 -8.95 22.42 2.71
C VAL A 241 -9.57 23.21 3.87
N ALA A 242 -10.90 23.14 4.03
CA ALA A 242 -11.59 23.84 5.11
C ALA A 242 -11.13 23.36 6.50
N GLY A 243 -11.03 22.05 6.71
CA GLY A 243 -10.52 21.48 7.96
C GLY A 243 -9.07 21.88 8.23
N HIS A 244 -8.21 21.84 7.19
CA HIS A 244 -6.81 22.22 7.34
C HIS A 244 -6.62 23.70 7.68
N LEU A 245 -7.35 24.59 7.01
CA LEU A 245 -7.33 26.02 7.33
C LEU A 245 -7.81 26.27 8.76
N GLN A 246 -8.84 25.55 9.21
CA GLN A 246 -9.40 25.70 10.55
C GLN A 246 -8.46 25.18 11.66
N TRP A 247 -7.80 24.04 11.45
CA TRP A 247 -6.99 23.39 12.48
C TRP A 247 -5.53 23.84 12.47
N TYR A 248 -4.96 24.07 11.28
CA TYR A 248 -3.54 24.35 11.10
C TYR A 248 -3.24 25.77 10.60
N GLY A 249 -4.25 26.52 10.13
CA GLY A 249 -4.05 27.85 9.54
C GLY A 249 -3.38 27.83 8.15
N GLY A 250 -3.21 26.64 7.55
CA GLY A 250 -2.64 26.44 6.21
C GLY A 250 -3.33 25.30 5.48
N VAL A 251 -2.88 24.96 4.26
CA VAL A 251 -3.48 23.86 3.49
C VAL A 251 -2.81 22.50 3.74
N THR A 252 -1.81 22.50 4.63
CA THR A 252 -1.07 21.32 5.08
C THR A 252 -0.88 21.40 6.60
N PRO A 253 -0.69 20.26 7.29
CA PRO A 253 -0.41 20.28 8.73
C PRO A 253 0.96 20.90 9.07
N TYR A 254 1.85 21.08 8.08
CA TYR A 254 3.17 21.69 8.29
C TYR A 254 3.10 23.19 8.60
N ALA A 255 1.96 23.85 8.42
CA ALA A 255 1.76 25.25 8.79
C ALA A 255 2.03 25.51 10.28
N VAL A 256 1.68 24.55 11.14
CA VAL A 256 1.94 24.62 12.59
C VAL A 256 3.26 23.98 13.00
N GLY A 257 4.05 23.46 12.05
CA GLY A 257 5.36 22.87 12.34
C GLY A 257 6.42 23.94 12.63
N ASP A 258 7.23 23.72 13.65
CA ASP A 258 8.30 24.63 14.09
C ASP A 258 9.46 24.70 13.07
N HIS A 259 9.79 23.58 12.43
CA HIS A 259 10.87 23.45 11.45
C HIS A 259 10.56 24.08 10.08
N PHE A 260 9.31 24.45 9.80
CA PHE A 260 8.85 24.97 8.50
C PHE A 260 8.56 26.48 8.57
N SER A 261 9.54 27.26 9.03
CA SER A 261 9.41 28.71 9.26
C SER A 261 9.33 29.55 7.98
N SER A 262 9.81 29.03 6.85
CA SER A 262 9.74 29.69 5.53
C SER A 262 8.43 29.40 4.77
N GLY A 263 7.48 28.75 5.42
CA GLY A 263 6.18 28.35 4.86
C GLY A 263 6.02 26.84 4.82
N GLU A 264 4.78 26.38 4.75
CA GLU A 264 4.41 24.97 4.91
C GLU A 264 4.97 24.04 3.80
N PHE A 265 5.30 24.58 2.62
CA PHE A 265 5.91 23.82 1.52
C PHE A 265 7.43 23.70 1.60
N SER A 266 8.08 24.39 2.55
CA SER A 266 9.53 24.29 2.78
C SER A 266 9.99 22.89 3.19
N VAL A 267 9.04 22.00 3.59
CA VAL A 267 9.27 20.58 3.83
C VAL A 267 9.88 19.83 2.64
N ILE A 268 9.68 20.32 1.41
CA ILE A 268 10.29 19.73 0.21
C ILE A 268 11.75 20.20 0.05
N GLY A 269 12.19 21.18 0.84
CA GLY A 269 13.41 21.96 0.71
C GLY A 269 13.14 23.27 -0.04
N ASN A 270 13.80 24.34 0.36
CA ASN A 270 13.66 25.65 -0.30
C ASN A 270 14.35 25.68 -1.69
N GLU A 271 15.44 24.92 -1.84
CA GLU A 271 16.17 24.77 -3.10
C GLU A 271 16.55 23.30 -3.33
N PRO A 272 15.57 22.42 -3.63
CA PRO A 272 15.80 20.99 -3.71
C PRO A 272 16.67 20.62 -4.92
N ASN A 273 17.80 19.95 -4.67
CA ASN A 273 18.63 19.37 -5.72
C ASN A 273 17.98 18.11 -6.33
N TYR A 274 17.07 18.31 -7.30
CA TYR A 274 16.33 17.21 -7.93
C TYR A 274 17.22 16.22 -8.71
N SER A 275 18.30 16.68 -9.33
CA SER A 275 19.25 15.77 -10.01
C SER A 275 19.99 14.89 -9.00
N GLY A 276 20.40 15.46 -7.86
CA GLY A 276 20.93 14.70 -6.73
C GLY A 276 19.92 13.68 -6.17
N ARG A 277 18.63 14.02 -6.16
CA ARG A 277 17.55 13.11 -5.77
C ARG A 277 17.29 11.98 -6.78
N ALA A 278 17.73 12.10 -8.03
CA ALA A 278 17.55 11.02 -9.02
C ALA A 278 18.27 9.73 -8.60
N ARG A 279 19.34 9.81 -7.78
CA ARG A 279 20.01 8.62 -7.20
C ARG A 279 19.05 7.71 -6.43
N ARG A 280 17.98 8.30 -5.86
CA ARG A 280 16.96 7.59 -5.06
C ARG A 280 16.10 6.64 -5.90
N LEU A 281 16.03 6.82 -7.23
CA LEU A 281 15.31 5.90 -8.13
C LEU A 281 15.77 4.45 -7.95
N LEU A 282 17.08 4.26 -7.84
CA LEU A 282 17.70 2.98 -7.52
C LEU A 282 17.96 2.83 -6.01
N GLY A 283 18.36 3.90 -5.33
CA GLY A 283 18.73 3.86 -3.91
C GLY A 283 17.62 3.38 -2.98
N LEU A 284 16.35 3.72 -3.24
CA LEU A 284 15.22 3.19 -2.47
C LEU A 284 15.10 1.66 -2.51
N LEU A 285 15.69 1.02 -3.53
CA LEU A 285 15.74 -0.43 -3.66
C LEU A 285 17.01 -1.03 -3.05
N VAL A 286 18.18 -0.43 -3.29
CA VAL A 286 19.48 -1.08 -3.03
C VAL A 286 20.41 -0.34 -2.07
N ASP A 287 20.00 0.78 -1.47
CA ASP A 287 20.80 1.39 -0.41
C ASP A 287 21.09 0.38 0.71
N ARG A 288 22.31 0.42 1.23
CA ARG A 288 22.80 -0.49 2.25
C ARG A 288 21.90 -0.52 3.48
N ASN A 289 21.51 0.65 3.98
CA ASN A 289 20.79 0.77 5.24
C ASN A 289 19.28 0.98 5.03
N PHE A 290 18.87 1.76 4.03
CA PHE A 290 17.47 2.16 3.81
C PHE A 290 16.83 1.55 2.56
N GLY A 291 17.57 0.73 1.81
CA GLY A 291 17.06 0.04 0.62
C GLY A 291 16.21 -1.17 0.98
N LEU A 292 15.14 -1.41 0.22
CA LEU A 292 14.24 -2.55 0.45
C LEU A 292 14.97 -3.91 0.37
N VAL A 293 15.93 -4.06 -0.56
CA VAL A 293 16.66 -5.32 -0.79
C VAL A 293 17.56 -5.69 0.38
N ALA A 294 18.09 -4.70 1.11
CA ALA A 294 18.94 -4.91 2.27
C ALA A 294 18.24 -5.69 3.40
N TRP A 295 16.92 -5.55 3.49
CA TRP A 295 16.10 -6.13 4.57
C TRP A 295 15.15 -7.22 4.09
N GLN A 296 14.82 -7.22 2.80
CA GLN A 296 14.02 -8.27 2.17
C GLN A 296 14.40 -8.39 0.67
N PRO A 297 15.30 -9.34 0.32
CA PRO A 297 15.80 -9.52 -1.06
C PRO A 297 14.72 -9.80 -2.10
N ALA A 298 13.55 -10.30 -1.70
CA ALA A 298 12.43 -10.51 -2.60
C ALA A 298 11.97 -9.22 -3.29
N TRP A 299 12.24 -8.04 -2.72
CA TRP A 299 11.91 -6.76 -3.33
C TRP A 299 12.64 -6.51 -4.65
N PHE A 300 13.82 -7.10 -4.87
CA PHE A 300 14.51 -6.99 -6.16
C PHE A 300 13.70 -7.58 -7.33
N LEU A 301 12.79 -8.52 -7.04
CA LEU A 301 11.90 -9.13 -8.03
C LEU A 301 10.90 -8.13 -8.65
N ILE A 302 10.76 -6.93 -8.08
CA ILE A 302 9.98 -5.88 -8.72
C ILE A 302 10.56 -5.46 -10.06
N VAL A 303 11.87 -5.55 -10.26
CA VAL A 303 12.55 -5.17 -11.51
C VAL A 303 12.08 -6.04 -12.70
N PRO A 304 12.23 -7.39 -12.66
CA PRO A 304 11.70 -8.22 -13.73
C PRO A 304 10.17 -8.19 -13.77
N ALA A 305 9.47 -8.09 -12.63
CA ALA A 305 8.01 -8.06 -12.62
C ALA A 305 7.43 -6.80 -13.31
N ALA A 306 8.02 -5.63 -13.06
CA ALA A 306 7.63 -4.37 -13.69
C ALA A 306 7.95 -4.38 -15.20
N ALA A 307 9.13 -4.85 -15.59
CA ALA A 307 9.49 -5.01 -17.00
C ALA A 307 8.49 -5.91 -17.73
N ALA A 308 8.13 -7.04 -17.11
CA ALA A 308 7.15 -7.97 -17.68
C ALA A 308 5.73 -7.36 -17.76
N LEU A 309 5.30 -6.63 -16.72
CA LEU A 309 4.01 -5.94 -16.69
C LEU A 309 3.91 -4.89 -17.80
N ILE A 310 4.91 -4.02 -17.94
CA ILE A 310 4.93 -2.94 -18.93
C ILE A 310 5.02 -3.51 -20.35
N ARG A 311 5.73 -4.64 -20.54
CA ARG A 311 5.83 -5.32 -21.84
C ARG A 311 4.53 -5.98 -22.26
N ALA A 312 3.85 -6.65 -21.33
CA ALA A 312 2.67 -7.44 -21.61
C ALA A 312 1.37 -6.62 -21.59
N ARG A 313 1.34 -5.54 -20.81
CA ARG A 313 0.18 -4.65 -20.60
C ARG A 313 -1.14 -5.41 -20.41
N PRO A 314 -1.20 -6.36 -19.47
CA PRO A 314 -2.39 -7.16 -19.23
C PRO A 314 -3.58 -6.28 -18.84
N ALA A 315 -4.78 -6.84 -18.89
CA ALA A 315 -5.98 -6.07 -18.59
C ALA A 315 -5.90 -5.45 -17.18
N ALA A 316 -6.11 -4.13 -17.08
CA ALA A 316 -5.95 -3.34 -15.85
C ALA A 316 -4.52 -3.21 -15.28
N TRP A 317 -3.47 -3.45 -16.08
CA TRP A 317 -2.07 -3.23 -15.67
C TRP A 317 -1.81 -1.82 -15.12
N GLY A 318 -2.46 -0.80 -15.68
CA GLY A 318 -2.32 0.59 -15.23
C GLY A 318 -2.74 0.81 -13.78
N ALA A 319 -3.67 0.00 -13.25
CA ALA A 319 -4.08 0.07 -11.85
C ALA A 319 -2.96 -0.35 -10.89
N LEU A 320 -1.96 -1.11 -11.35
CA LEU A 320 -0.76 -1.42 -10.57
C LEU A 320 0.38 -0.46 -10.89
N ALA A 321 0.63 -0.23 -12.17
CA ALA A 321 1.81 0.50 -12.64
C ALA A 321 1.80 1.99 -12.27
N PHE A 322 0.67 2.69 -12.44
CA PHE A 322 0.63 4.12 -12.22
C PHE A 322 0.72 4.51 -10.74
N PRO A 323 -0.04 3.88 -9.79
CA PRO A 323 0.14 4.17 -8.38
C PRO A 323 1.57 3.83 -7.90
N LEU A 324 2.12 2.69 -8.35
CA LEU A 324 3.50 2.31 -8.03
C LEU A 324 4.51 3.36 -8.52
N ALA A 325 4.38 3.82 -9.76
CA ALA A 325 5.24 4.86 -10.30
C ALA A 325 5.06 6.19 -9.55
N ALA A 326 3.83 6.60 -9.25
CA ALA A 326 3.53 7.82 -8.51
C ALA A 326 4.17 7.80 -7.11
N GLY A 327 4.03 6.70 -6.36
CA GLY A 327 4.66 6.56 -5.05
C GLY A 327 6.19 6.55 -5.13
N TRP A 328 6.76 5.86 -6.11
CA TRP A 328 8.22 5.82 -6.30
C TRP A 328 8.81 7.19 -6.66
N LEU A 329 8.16 7.92 -7.58
CA LEU A 329 8.55 9.27 -7.98
C LEU A 329 8.37 10.27 -6.83
N ASN A 330 7.30 10.14 -6.05
CA ASN A 330 7.08 10.93 -4.84
C ASN A 330 8.20 10.71 -3.82
N ALA A 331 8.52 9.46 -3.51
CA ALA A 331 9.62 9.09 -2.61
C ALA A 331 11.00 9.56 -3.13
N THR A 332 11.16 9.64 -4.45
CA THR A 332 12.40 10.10 -5.08
C THR A 332 12.53 11.62 -5.00
N PHE A 333 11.56 12.34 -5.56
CA PHE A 333 11.71 13.77 -5.86
C PHE A 333 11.04 14.69 -4.86
N ILE A 334 9.94 14.27 -4.23
CA ILE A 334 9.15 15.13 -3.34
C ILE A 334 9.55 14.93 -1.88
N ALA A 335 9.71 13.66 -1.45
CA ALA A 335 10.11 13.38 -0.08
C ALA A 335 11.44 14.10 0.27
N PRO A 336 11.53 14.76 1.44
CA PRO A 336 12.75 15.50 1.82
C PRO A 336 13.97 14.60 1.82
N THR A 337 13.81 13.39 2.36
CA THR A 337 14.86 12.41 2.53
C THR A 337 14.31 10.98 2.42
N MET A 338 15.17 10.04 2.02
CA MET A 338 14.86 8.59 2.09
C MET A 338 15.23 7.99 3.46
N GLN A 339 16.14 8.65 4.19
CA GLN A 339 16.70 8.26 5.49
C GLN A 339 16.15 9.16 6.58
N GLY A 340 15.94 8.64 7.79
CA GLY A 340 15.51 9.46 8.92
C GLY A 340 15.21 8.61 10.14
N TRP A 341 14.51 9.21 11.10
CA TRP A 341 14.11 8.57 12.36
C TRP A 341 12.93 7.59 12.19
N TRP A 342 13.07 6.62 11.30
CA TRP A 342 12.09 5.58 10.98
C TRP A 342 12.75 4.34 10.36
N TRP A 343 12.01 3.23 10.28
CA TRP A 343 12.53 2.00 9.63
C TRP A 343 12.67 2.16 8.10
N PRO A 344 13.67 1.54 7.45
CA PRO A 344 13.81 1.49 5.99
C PRO A 344 12.53 1.24 5.19
N GLY A 345 12.38 1.96 4.07
CA GLY A 345 11.27 1.78 3.12
C GLY A 345 10.00 2.61 3.38
N ARG A 346 9.95 3.45 4.42
CA ARG A 346 8.80 4.32 4.80
C ARG A 346 8.03 4.88 3.62
N GLN A 347 8.74 5.59 2.75
CA GLN A 347 8.13 6.37 1.67
C GLN A 347 7.50 5.50 0.57
N LEU A 348 7.79 4.20 0.53
CA LEU A 348 7.29 3.28 -0.48
C LEU A 348 6.15 2.38 0.01
N VAL A 349 6.02 2.13 1.33
CA VAL A 349 5.05 1.17 1.90
C VAL A 349 3.64 1.34 1.33
N VAL A 350 3.20 2.59 1.17
CA VAL A 350 1.89 2.96 0.58
C VAL A 350 1.60 2.30 -0.79
N VAL A 351 2.62 2.05 -1.62
CA VAL A 351 2.44 1.50 -2.97
C VAL A 351 3.02 0.09 -3.15
N LEU A 352 3.71 -0.45 -2.15
CA LEU A 352 4.24 -1.81 -2.18
C LEU A 352 3.19 -2.91 -2.39
N PRO A 353 1.90 -2.78 -1.98
CA PRO A 353 0.88 -3.76 -2.33
C PRO A 353 0.75 -3.97 -3.85
N CYS A 354 0.91 -2.91 -4.65
CA CYS A 354 0.93 -3.02 -6.11
C CYS A 354 2.13 -3.85 -6.58
N ALA A 355 3.31 -3.63 -5.98
CA ALA A 355 4.53 -4.39 -6.29
C ALA A 355 4.37 -5.88 -5.95
N VAL A 356 3.76 -6.23 -4.81
CA VAL A 356 3.48 -7.63 -4.44
C VAL A 356 2.58 -8.31 -5.48
N VAL A 357 1.52 -7.64 -5.94
CA VAL A 357 0.65 -8.18 -6.99
C VAL A 357 1.41 -8.34 -8.31
N CYS A 358 2.27 -7.38 -8.69
CA CYS A 358 3.12 -7.48 -9.87
C CYS A 358 4.04 -8.71 -9.82
N ILE A 359 4.74 -8.92 -8.69
CA ILE A 359 5.64 -10.06 -8.47
C ILE A 359 4.86 -11.38 -8.55
N ALA A 360 3.70 -11.46 -7.90
CA ALA A 360 2.84 -12.64 -7.92
C ALA A 360 2.38 -12.98 -9.35
N CYS A 361 2.01 -11.97 -10.14
CA CYS A 361 1.64 -12.15 -11.54
C CYS A 361 2.81 -12.64 -12.41
N TRP A 362 4.01 -12.08 -12.22
CA TRP A 362 5.21 -12.48 -12.95
C TRP A 362 5.64 -13.92 -12.67
N ALA A 363 5.50 -14.38 -11.43
CA ALA A 363 5.85 -15.74 -11.04
C ALA A 363 4.74 -16.78 -11.32
N ASN A 364 3.51 -16.34 -11.56
CA ASN A 364 2.35 -17.22 -11.73
C ASN A 364 2.59 -18.24 -12.86
N GLY A 365 2.50 -19.54 -12.51
CA GLY A 365 2.69 -20.66 -13.44
C GLY A 365 4.15 -21.07 -13.68
N HIS A 366 5.14 -20.45 -13.03
CA HIS A 366 6.55 -20.74 -13.21
C HIS A 366 7.23 -21.21 -11.92
N ARG A 367 7.46 -22.53 -11.79
CA ARG A 367 8.03 -23.15 -10.58
C ARG A 367 9.36 -22.52 -10.14
N ALA A 368 10.27 -22.26 -11.07
CA ALA A 368 11.55 -21.63 -10.76
C ALA A 368 11.38 -20.22 -10.15
N ARG A 369 10.47 -19.40 -10.68
CA ARG A 369 10.20 -18.05 -10.15
C ARG A 369 9.55 -18.10 -8.77
N LEU A 370 8.64 -19.06 -8.55
CA LEU A 370 8.05 -19.29 -7.24
C LEU A 370 9.10 -19.78 -6.23
N ALA A 371 10.02 -20.64 -6.64
CA ALA A 371 11.14 -21.06 -5.80
C ALA A 371 12.06 -19.88 -5.47
N THR A 372 12.32 -18.96 -6.42
CA THR A 372 13.06 -17.72 -6.15
C THR A 372 12.32 -16.86 -5.12
N ILE A 373 11.01 -16.66 -5.24
CA ILE A 373 10.21 -15.92 -4.25
C ILE A 373 10.28 -16.59 -2.88
N ALA A 374 10.14 -17.92 -2.83
CA ALA A 374 10.22 -18.66 -1.57
C ALA A 374 11.59 -18.50 -0.91
N LEU A 375 12.67 -18.64 -1.68
CA LEU A 375 14.04 -18.51 -1.20
C LEU A 375 14.32 -17.08 -0.70
N THR A 376 14.17 -16.08 -1.57
CA THR A 376 14.47 -14.69 -1.20
C THR A 376 13.53 -14.17 -0.12
N GLY A 377 12.26 -14.55 -0.17
CA GLY A 377 11.27 -14.24 0.85
C GLY A 377 11.64 -14.82 2.21
N SER A 378 12.08 -16.08 2.25
CA SER A 378 12.54 -16.74 3.49
C SER A 378 13.80 -16.09 4.05
N LEU A 379 14.72 -15.59 3.21
CA LEU A 379 15.86 -14.81 3.68
C LEU A 379 15.43 -13.52 4.37
N GLY A 380 14.40 -12.83 3.86
CA GLY A 380 13.85 -11.65 4.54
C GLY A 380 13.09 -11.96 5.82
N ILE A 381 12.38 -13.10 5.89
CA ILE A 381 11.79 -13.58 7.16
C ILE A 381 12.89 -13.88 8.18
N ALA A 382 13.95 -14.57 7.75
CA ALA A 382 15.11 -14.82 8.61
C ALA A 382 15.71 -13.50 9.09
N ALA A 383 15.94 -12.52 8.20
CA ALA A 383 16.44 -11.21 8.59
C ALA A 383 15.55 -10.54 9.66
N LEU A 384 14.22 -10.60 9.51
CA LEU A 384 13.29 -10.10 10.52
C LEU A 384 13.41 -10.85 11.86
N VAL A 385 13.52 -12.18 11.85
CA VAL A 385 13.69 -12.97 13.08
C VAL A 385 14.96 -12.58 13.83
N TRP A 386 16.07 -12.35 13.13
CA TRP A 386 17.30 -11.84 13.76
C TRP A 386 17.11 -10.44 14.33
N LEU A 387 16.49 -9.53 13.58
CA LEU A 387 16.18 -8.17 14.06
C LEU A 387 15.26 -8.16 15.28
N LEU A 388 14.29 -9.07 15.33
CA LEU A 388 13.42 -9.28 16.49
C LEU A 388 14.25 -9.80 17.67
N ALA A 389 15.08 -10.82 17.46
CA ALA A 389 15.92 -11.37 18.51
C ALA A 389 16.88 -10.31 19.08
N ASP A 390 17.62 -9.60 18.23
CA ASP A 390 18.55 -8.56 18.67
C ASP A 390 17.81 -7.40 19.36
N GLY A 391 16.66 -6.97 18.81
CA GLY A 391 15.85 -5.89 19.37
C GLY A 391 15.22 -6.23 20.73
N LEU A 392 14.64 -7.43 20.87
CA LEU A 392 14.06 -7.90 22.13
C LEU A 392 15.14 -8.14 23.20
N ASN A 393 16.35 -8.53 22.79
CA ASN A 393 17.51 -8.62 23.67
C ASN A 393 18.22 -7.27 23.89
N ARG A 394 17.66 -6.16 23.39
CA ARG A 394 18.18 -4.78 23.55
C ARG A 394 19.61 -4.59 23.06
N ARG A 395 20.02 -5.35 22.04
CA ARG A 395 21.33 -5.18 21.37
C ARG A 395 21.29 -4.08 20.32
N ILE A 396 20.13 -3.93 19.68
CA ILE A 396 19.85 -2.90 18.69
C ILE A 396 18.49 -2.28 19.01
N THR A 397 18.23 -1.15 18.38
CA THR A 397 16.93 -0.50 18.28
C THR A 397 16.50 -0.48 16.82
N TRP A 398 15.21 -0.30 16.58
CA TRP A 398 14.65 -0.36 15.22
C TRP A 398 14.77 0.94 14.42
N VAL A 399 15.41 1.98 14.96
CA VAL A 399 15.60 3.23 14.20
C VAL A 399 17.04 3.72 14.20
N VAL A 400 17.81 3.50 15.27
CA VAL A 400 19.14 4.11 15.39
C VAL A 400 20.22 3.24 14.75
N ASP A 401 20.22 1.95 15.06
CA ASP A 401 21.38 1.05 14.91
C ASP A 401 20.95 -0.34 14.43
N PHE A 402 19.79 -0.43 13.78
CA PHE A 402 19.28 -1.69 13.24
C PHE A 402 20.23 -2.35 12.22
N TYR A 403 21.09 -1.56 11.58
CA TYR A 403 22.16 -2.02 10.68
C TYR A 403 23.34 -2.69 11.41
N ASP A 404 23.44 -2.56 12.73
CA ASP A 404 24.44 -3.25 13.56
C ASP A 404 23.96 -4.65 14.03
N THR A 405 22.91 -5.18 13.39
CA THR A 405 22.37 -6.52 13.68
C THR A 405 23.43 -7.62 13.60
N THR A 406 23.29 -8.63 14.46
CA THR A 406 24.12 -9.84 14.48
C THR A 406 23.79 -10.82 13.34
N ASN A 407 22.88 -10.47 12.43
CA ASN A 407 22.55 -11.28 11.26
C ASN A 407 23.79 -11.51 10.37
N PRO A 408 24.30 -12.75 10.28
CA PRO A 408 25.52 -13.03 9.53
C PRO A 408 25.35 -12.79 8.02
N LEU A 409 24.14 -12.95 7.48
CA LEU A 409 23.86 -12.70 6.07
C LEU A 409 23.94 -11.21 5.76
N TYR A 410 23.42 -10.37 6.67
CA TYR A 410 23.53 -8.92 6.54
C TYR A 410 24.98 -8.47 6.61
N GLY A 411 25.74 -9.04 7.55
CA GLY A 411 27.17 -8.83 7.71
C GLY A 411 27.97 -9.01 6.42
N VAL A 412 27.58 -9.96 5.56
CA VAL A 412 28.24 -10.22 4.27
C VAL A 412 27.71 -9.31 3.17
N TRP A 413 26.40 -9.24 2.97
CA TRP A 413 25.86 -8.58 1.77
C TRP A 413 25.88 -7.05 1.82
N GLN A 414 26.06 -6.45 3.00
CA GLN A 414 26.06 -4.99 3.14
C GLN A 414 27.23 -4.37 2.37
N HIS A 415 28.32 -5.13 2.20
CA HIS A 415 29.50 -4.74 1.44
C HIS A 415 29.28 -4.69 -0.08
N VAL A 416 28.23 -5.33 -0.59
CA VAL A 416 27.86 -5.26 -2.02
C VAL A 416 26.73 -4.25 -2.29
N LEU A 417 26.28 -3.52 -1.27
CA LEU A 417 25.25 -2.48 -1.40
C LEU A 417 25.88 -1.08 -1.29
N PRO A 418 25.46 -0.12 -2.14
CA PRO A 418 25.91 1.27 -2.04
C PRO A 418 25.46 1.91 -0.73
N ASP A 419 26.33 2.71 -0.13
CA ASP A 419 26.04 3.49 1.07
C ASP A 419 25.76 4.95 0.70
N TYR A 420 24.51 5.39 0.80
CA TYR A 420 24.15 6.79 0.57
C TYR A 420 24.12 7.64 1.85
N LEU A 421 24.42 7.07 3.03
CA LEU A 421 24.67 7.85 4.25
C LEU A 421 26.10 8.39 4.25
N ASP A 422 27.07 7.54 3.95
CA ASP A 422 28.48 7.92 3.77
C ASP A 422 28.92 7.74 2.31
N VAL A 423 28.79 8.81 1.53
CA VAL A 423 28.99 8.77 0.08
C VAL A 423 30.49 8.78 -0.25
N THR A 424 30.99 7.64 -0.72
CA THR A 424 32.37 7.48 -1.20
C THR A 424 32.41 7.14 -2.70
N SER A 425 33.60 7.06 -3.29
CA SER A 425 33.76 6.56 -4.67
C SER A 425 33.20 5.15 -4.84
N MET A 426 33.30 4.30 -3.81
CA MET A 426 32.76 2.94 -3.83
C MET A 426 31.23 2.93 -3.92
N THR A 427 30.55 3.89 -3.28
CA THR A 427 29.09 4.06 -3.40
C THR A 427 28.67 4.15 -4.87
N TRP A 428 29.40 4.92 -5.69
CA TRP A 428 29.07 5.09 -7.11
C TRP A 428 29.43 3.89 -7.97
N VAL A 429 30.51 3.16 -7.64
CA VAL A 429 30.85 1.88 -8.28
C VAL A 429 29.72 0.86 -8.04
N LEU A 430 29.29 0.71 -6.79
CA LEU A 430 28.20 -0.21 -6.42
C LEU A 430 26.86 0.25 -7.01
N HIS A 431 26.56 1.56 -7.01
CA HIS A 431 25.38 2.11 -7.70
C HIS A 431 25.37 1.72 -9.17
N GLY A 432 26.49 1.93 -9.89
CA GLY A 432 26.63 1.58 -11.29
C GLY A 432 26.46 0.08 -11.55
N ALA A 433 27.06 -0.77 -10.71
CA ALA A 433 26.93 -2.23 -10.80
C ALA A 433 25.47 -2.69 -10.63
N TRP A 434 24.77 -2.17 -9.62
CA TRP A 434 23.35 -2.48 -9.40
C TRP A 434 22.45 -1.93 -10.50
N LEU A 435 22.76 -0.77 -11.06
CA LEU A 435 22.02 -0.21 -12.19
C LEU A 435 22.15 -1.12 -13.41
N VAL A 436 23.37 -1.55 -13.75
CA VAL A 436 23.62 -2.48 -14.87
C VAL A 436 22.91 -3.81 -14.63
N LEU A 437 22.98 -4.36 -13.42
CA LEU A 437 22.30 -5.60 -13.06
C LEU A 437 20.78 -5.48 -13.22
N ALA A 438 20.19 -4.41 -12.68
CA ALA A 438 18.75 -4.16 -12.77
C ALA A 438 18.30 -4.01 -14.24
N LEU A 439 19.05 -3.24 -15.04
CA LEU A 439 18.77 -3.06 -16.46
C LEU A 439 18.92 -4.37 -17.24
N ALA A 440 19.95 -5.17 -16.96
CA ALA A 440 20.15 -6.48 -17.61
C ALA A 440 19.01 -7.46 -17.29
N VAL A 441 18.57 -7.53 -16.03
CA VAL A 441 17.45 -8.37 -15.60
C VAL A 441 16.13 -7.89 -16.21
N ALA A 442 15.89 -6.58 -16.24
CA ALA A 442 14.73 -5.98 -16.89
C ALA A 442 14.72 -6.27 -18.39
N ALA A 443 15.84 -6.05 -19.10
CA ALA A 443 15.99 -6.29 -20.53
C ALA A 443 15.79 -7.77 -20.88
N ARG A 444 16.43 -8.69 -20.14
CA ARG A 444 16.22 -10.14 -20.32
C ARG A 444 14.76 -10.53 -20.16
N THR A 445 14.09 -9.98 -19.15
CA THR A 445 12.65 -10.26 -18.93
C THR A 445 11.80 -9.65 -20.05
N TRP A 446 12.09 -8.43 -20.47
CA TRP A 446 11.41 -7.74 -21.57
C TRP A 446 11.48 -8.52 -22.89
N LEU A 447 12.68 -9.03 -23.22
CA LEU A 447 12.93 -9.80 -24.43
C LEU A 447 12.24 -11.18 -24.39
N THR A 448 12.25 -11.85 -23.23
CA THR A 448 11.65 -13.20 -23.08
C THR A 448 10.14 -13.18 -22.81
N ALA A 449 9.56 -12.03 -22.43
CA ALA A 449 8.15 -11.91 -22.07
C ALA A 449 7.16 -12.08 -23.24
N ALA A 450 7.60 -11.89 -24.49
CA ALA A 450 6.72 -11.87 -25.65
C ALA A 450 5.98 -13.20 -25.93
N SER A 451 6.52 -14.35 -25.48
CA SER A 451 5.98 -15.68 -25.80
C SER A 451 5.16 -16.34 -24.68
N GLY A 452 5.35 -15.96 -23.41
CA GLY A 452 4.73 -16.63 -22.26
C GLY A 452 3.69 -15.82 -21.46
N LEU A 453 3.85 -14.50 -21.39
CA LEU A 453 3.12 -13.68 -20.40
C LEU A 453 1.62 -13.52 -20.68
N ARG A 454 1.19 -13.57 -21.94
CA ARG A 454 -0.26 -13.52 -22.27
C ARG A 454 -1.02 -14.67 -21.63
N ARG A 455 -0.39 -15.81 -21.32
CA ARG A 455 -1.00 -16.94 -20.61
C ARG A 455 -1.04 -16.75 -19.09
N SER A 456 0.00 -16.18 -18.47
CA SER A 456 0.03 -15.90 -17.02
C SER A 456 -0.93 -14.79 -16.59
N PHE A 457 -1.31 -13.90 -17.52
CA PHE A 457 -2.30 -12.83 -17.34
C PHE A 457 -3.64 -13.09 -18.04
N ALA A 458 -3.81 -14.24 -18.69
CA ALA A 458 -5.11 -14.61 -19.23
C ALA A 458 -6.03 -14.92 -18.05
N ALA A 459 -7.14 -14.18 -17.96
CA ALA A 459 -8.23 -14.53 -17.06
C ALA A 459 -8.58 -16.03 -17.24
N PRO A 460 -8.96 -16.74 -16.17
CA PRO A 460 -9.36 -18.13 -16.30
C PRO A 460 -10.43 -18.21 -17.38
N ARG A 461 -10.21 -19.05 -18.41
CA ARG A 461 -11.31 -19.50 -19.26
C ARG A 461 -12.36 -20.00 -18.30
N ARG A 462 -13.57 -19.43 -18.34
CA ARG A 462 -14.75 -20.16 -17.85
C ARG A 462 -14.61 -21.54 -18.46
N ALA A 463 -14.47 -22.58 -17.63
CA ALA A 463 -14.68 -23.93 -18.10
C ALA A 463 -16.02 -23.85 -18.85
N LYS A 464 -16.02 -24.15 -20.15
CA LYS A 464 -17.27 -24.42 -20.84
C LYS A 464 -17.91 -25.49 -19.99
N GLY A 465 -18.97 -25.12 -19.27
CA GLY A 465 -19.83 -26.10 -18.65
C GLY A 465 -20.19 -27.05 -19.77
N THR A 466 -19.84 -28.32 -19.59
CA THR A 466 -20.58 -29.40 -20.22
C THR A 466 -22.03 -29.17 -19.84
N GLU A 467 -22.79 -28.54 -20.74
CA GLU A 467 -24.24 -28.63 -20.73
C GLU A 467 -24.56 -30.13 -20.64
N PRO A 468 -25.36 -30.56 -19.65
CA PRO A 468 -25.90 -31.90 -19.70
C PRO A 468 -26.76 -31.96 -20.96
N ARG A 469 -26.42 -32.86 -21.89
CA ARG A 469 -27.34 -33.27 -22.94
C ARG A 469 -28.64 -33.73 -22.26
N PRO A 470 -29.82 -33.38 -22.78
CA PRO A 470 -31.05 -33.92 -22.25
C PRO A 470 -31.03 -35.44 -22.46
N SER A 471 -31.06 -36.19 -21.37
CA SER A 471 -31.30 -37.63 -21.40
C SER A 471 -32.72 -37.85 -21.89
N GLY A 472 -32.85 -38.44 -23.07
CA GLY A 472 -34.09 -39.05 -23.50
C GLY A 472 -34.37 -40.24 -22.59
N GLU A 473 -35.45 -40.15 -21.83
CA GLU A 473 -36.10 -41.33 -21.26
C GLU A 473 -37.61 -41.16 -21.45
N GLN A 474 -38.13 -42.00 -22.34
CA GLN A 474 -39.53 -42.33 -22.44
C GLN A 474 -39.95 -42.99 -21.12
N SER A 475 -41.01 -42.49 -20.49
CA SER A 475 -41.90 -43.35 -19.73
C SER A 475 -43.33 -42.82 -19.80
N HIS A 476 -44.21 -43.76 -20.08
CA HIS A 476 -45.65 -43.65 -20.26
C HIS A 476 -46.33 -43.05 -19.02
N TRP A 477 -47.43 -42.30 -19.22
CA TRP A 477 -48.76 -42.61 -18.67
C TRP A 477 -49.82 -41.61 -19.18
N ALA A 478 -50.80 -42.17 -19.90
CA ALA A 478 -52.22 -41.83 -19.99
C ALA A 478 -52.70 -40.38 -20.28
N SER A 479 -53.18 -40.22 -21.51
CA SER A 479 -54.57 -39.89 -21.88
C SER A 479 -55.38 -38.96 -20.97
N ALA A 480 -55.69 -37.77 -21.48
CA ALA A 480 -57.06 -37.22 -21.45
C ALA A 480 -57.22 -36.15 -22.54
N GLU A 481 -58.34 -36.25 -23.23
CA GLU A 481 -58.78 -35.48 -24.38
C GLU A 481 -58.98 -33.99 -24.04
N LEU A 482 -58.81 -33.08 -25.02
CA LEU A 482 -59.93 -32.44 -25.72
C LEU A 482 -59.48 -31.31 -26.66
N ARG A 483 -60.34 -31.11 -27.65
CA ARG A 483 -60.20 -30.44 -28.94
C ARG A 483 -60.33 -28.91 -28.90
N CYS A 484 -59.81 -28.31 -29.97
CA CYS A 484 -60.29 -27.11 -30.70
C CYS A 484 -60.30 -25.78 -29.90
N ALA A 485 -59.73 -24.67 -30.37
CA ALA A 485 -60.10 -23.97 -31.59
C ALA A 485 -59.20 -22.73 -31.75
N SER A 486 -58.85 -22.40 -33.00
CA SER A 486 -58.44 -21.05 -33.41
C SER A 486 -59.67 -20.15 -33.58
N PRO A 487 -59.48 -18.82 -33.62
CA PRO A 487 -59.60 -18.07 -34.88
C PRO A 487 -58.47 -17.02 -35.02
N SER A 488 -57.70 -17.02 -36.11
CA SER A 488 -57.91 -16.29 -37.38
C SER A 488 -57.74 -14.76 -37.31
N GLU A 489 -56.62 -14.31 -37.90
CA GLU A 489 -56.34 -13.10 -38.70
C GLU A 489 -57.26 -11.86 -38.61
N ARG A 490 -56.62 -10.67 -38.54
CA ARG A 490 -56.89 -9.55 -39.47
C ARG A 490 -55.85 -8.41 -39.38
N HIS A 491 -55.26 -8.13 -40.55
CA HIS A 491 -54.81 -6.84 -41.09
C HIS A 491 -53.55 -6.10 -40.55
N GLY A 492 -52.61 -5.88 -41.48
CA GLY A 492 -52.08 -4.54 -41.77
C GLY A 492 -50.58 -4.29 -41.57
N THR A 493 -49.77 -4.49 -42.62
CA THR A 493 -48.37 -4.05 -42.75
C THR A 493 -48.25 -2.58 -43.27
N PRO A 494 -47.05 -1.95 -43.24
CA PRO A 494 -46.77 -0.54 -42.86
C PRO A 494 -46.59 0.41 -44.07
N PRO A 495 -46.11 1.69 -43.92
CA PRO A 495 -44.66 1.94 -43.98
C PRO A 495 -44.09 3.23 -43.30
N SER A 496 -42.76 3.21 -43.09
CA SER A 496 -41.76 4.30 -43.28
C SER A 496 -41.78 5.62 -42.48
N GLY A 497 -40.59 6.09 -42.07
CA GLY A 497 -40.31 7.54 -41.97
C GLY A 497 -39.20 7.96 -40.99
N ARG A 498 -38.11 8.50 -41.52
CA ARG A 498 -36.97 9.16 -40.83
C ARG A 498 -37.39 10.46 -40.11
N ALA A 499 -36.69 10.86 -39.03
CA ALA A 499 -35.97 12.15 -38.91
C ALA A 499 -35.36 12.36 -37.50
N SER A 500 -34.13 12.87 -37.55
CA SER A 500 -33.36 13.69 -36.58
C SER A 500 -34.09 14.35 -35.40
N PHE A 501 -33.50 14.23 -34.20
CA PHE A 501 -32.87 15.31 -33.41
C PHE A 501 -31.83 14.74 -32.45
#